data_AF-A0A4P8QAL9-F1
#
_entry.id   AF-A0A4P8QAL9-F1
#
_cell.length_a   1.000
_cell.length_b   1.000
_cell.length_c   1.000
_cell.angle_alpha   90.00
_cell.angle_beta   90.00
_cell.angle_gamma   90.00
#
_symmetry.space_group_name_H-M   'P 1'
#
loop_
_entity.id
_entity.type
_entity.pdbx_description
1 polymer ?
#
loop_
_entity_poly.entity_id
_entity_poly.type
_entity_poly.pdbx_seq_one_letter_code
_entity_poly.pdbx_strand_id
1 'polypeptide(L)'
;MRIATAAMTALGLVLSGCGQSDAPAKTETAQDTQIAAAAPTPAVITRAVTPPTTKPVGPAERRAAAAREEIGTAADVSQLQALPDQNAKVFSLSGGDPAVNGLVTYFALFGGSAEGWRAYPLGDYAEWKVVEAKAGRVVLAVRQDTAGPNGDILKVERTVQIDFPPSGESPPNAVSVSTSQ
;
A
#
# COMPACT_ATOMS: atom_id res chain seq x y z
N MET A 1 42.38 46.80 19.80
CA MET A 1 41.81 48.12 20.20
C MET A 1 41.00 48.62 19.00
N ARG A 2 39.70 48.91 19.00
CA ARG A 2 38.65 49.21 20.00
C ARG A 2 37.32 48.66 19.43
N ILE A 3 36.63 47.72 20.10
CA ILE A 3 35.37 47.87 20.85
C ILE A 3 34.41 48.96 20.33
N ALA A 4 33.20 48.54 19.90
CA ALA A 4 31.97 49.32 20.06
C ALA A 4 30.78 48.36 20.29
N THR A 5 30.00 48.67 21.31
CA THR A 5 28.92 47.90 21.94
C THR A 5 27.61 48.68 21.82
N ALA A 6 26.48 47.95 21.93
CA ALA A 6 25.10 48.39 22.24
C ALA A 6 24.26 48.93 21.05
N ALA A 7 22.93 48.76 20.98
CA ALA A 7 21.95 48.53 22.05
C ALA A 7 20.66 47.79 21.58
N MET A 8 20.01 47.18 22.56
CA MET A 8 18.64 46.63 22.61
C MET A 8 17.53 47.64 22.28
N THR A 9 16.41 47.14 21.73
CA THR A 9 15.07 47.58 22.16
C THR A 9 14.05 46.45 22.00
N ALA A 10 13.43 46.08 23.11
CA ALA A 10 12.30 45.16 23.22
C ALA A 10 10.97 45.92 23.14
N LEU A 11 9.89 45.25 22.70
CA LEU A 11 8.51 45.68 22.96
C LEU A 11 7.66 44.45 23.31
N GLY A 12 7.26 44.37 24.57
CA GLY A 12 6.26 43.42 25.07
C GLY A 12 4.89 44.08 25.19
N LEU A 13 3.82 43.31 25.01
CA LEU A 13 2.47 43.67 25.40
C LEU A 13 1.90 42.60 26.33
N VAL A 14 1.75 42.97 27.60
CA VAL A 14 1.01 42.23 28.63
C VAL A 14 -0.31 42.99 28.83
N LEU A 15 -1.45 42.30 28.69
CA LEU A 15 -2.73 42.81 29.18
C LEU A 15 -3.06 42.13 30.51
N SER A 16 -2.90 42.89 31.58
CA SER A 16 -3.50 42.64 32.90
C SER A 16 -4.82 43.40 32.98
N GLY A 17 -5.90 42.72 33.37
CA GLY A 17 -7.13 43.33 33.88
C GLY A 17 -7.44 42.74 35.25
N CYS A 18 -7.33 43.56 36.29
CA CYS A 18 -7.64 43.23 37.69
C CYS A 18 -8.91 43.97 38.14
N GLY A 19 -9.64 43.39 39.09
CA GLY A 19 -10.58 44.08 39.99
C GLY A 19 -11.28 43.05 40.90
N GLN A 20 -10.76 42.78 42.11
CA GLN A 20 -11.19 43.27 43.45
C GLN A 20 -12.52 42.63 43.93
N SER A 21 -12.73 42.17 45.17
CA SER A 21 -12.13 42.51 46.47
C SER A 21 -12.59 41.50 47.56
N ASP A 22 -11.84 41.46 48.67
CA ASP A 22 -12.17 41.03 50.05
C ASP A 22 -12.30 39.54 50.46
N ALA A 23 -11.56 39.20 51.52
CA ALA A 23 -11.58 37.95 52.31
C ALA A 23 -12.27 38.21 53.67
N PRO A 24 -12.29 37.29 54.68
CA PRO A 24 -12.32 35.82 54.72
C PRO A 24 -13.43 35.25 55.66
N ALA A 25 -13.75 33.94 55.62
CA ALA A 25 -14.13 33.11 56.80
C ALA A 25 -14.36 31.64 56.37
N LYS A 26 -13.43 30.73 56.70
CA LYS A 26 -13.55 29.70 57.74
C LYS A 26 -14.61 28.60 57.45
N THR A 27 -14.18 27.37 57.14
CA THR A 27 -14.03 26.22 58.09
C THR A 27 -14.11 24.86 57.34
N GLU A 28 -13.17 23.97 57.67
CA GLU A 28 -13.19 22.48 57.64
C GLU A 28 -13.30 21.67 56.33
N THR A 29 -12.16 21.03 56.01
CA THR A 29 -11.97 19.59 55.72
C THR A 29 -13.07 18.81 55.00
N ALA A 30 -12.80 18.43 53.76
CA ALA A 30 -13.05 17.08 53.25
C ALA A 30 -12.08 16.78 52.10
N GLN A 31 -11.16 15.85 52.33
CA GLN A 31 -10.47 15.14 51.27
C GLN A 31 -11.55 14.36 50.50
N ASP A 32 -11.85 14.77 49.27
CA ASP A 32 -12.65 13.94 48.38
C ASP A 32 -11.76 13.39 47.28
N THR A 33 -11.72 12.06 47.25
CA THR A 33 -10.88 11.26 46.38
C THR A 33 -11.48 11.34 44.98
N GLN A 34 -10.82 12.04 44.06
CA GLN A 34 -11.23 12.04 42.66
C GLN A 34 -10.88 10.68 42.05
N ILE A 35 -11.83 9.75 42.10
CA ILE A 35 -11.80 8.49 41.35
C ILE A 35 -11.78 8.87 39.87
N ALA A 36 -10.67 8.61 39.19
CA ALA A 36 -10.56 8.74 37.74
C ALA A 36 -11.54 7.75 37.08
N ALA A 37 -12.60 8.27 36.48
CA ALA A 37 -13.47 7.49 35.62
C ALA A 37 -12.65 7.00 34.41
N ALA A 38 -12.53 5.68 34.27
CA ALA A 38 -11.83 5.05 33.16
C ALA A 38 -12.51 5.41 31.83
N ALA A 39 -11.72 5.88 30.86
CA ALA A 39 -12.19 6.11 29.51
C ALA A 39 -12.66 4.79 28.86
N PRO A 40 -13.78 4.79 28.12
CA PRO A 40 -14.24 3.59 27.44
C PRO A 40 -13.21 3.15 26.39
N THR A 41 -12.73 1.91 26.53
CA THR A 41 -11.85 1.27 25.53
C THR A 41 -12.63 1.15 24.21
N PRO A 42 -12.07 1.59 23.07
CA PRO A 42 -12.73 1.39 21.79
C PRO A 42 -12.83 -0.10 21.50
N ALA A 43 -14.06 -0.58 21.32
CA ALA A 43 -14.33 -1.94 20.87
C ALA A 43 -13.83 -2.09 19.43
N VAL A 44 -12.76 -2.86 19.25
CA VAL A 44 -12.30 -3.27 17.92
C VAL A 44 -13.32 -4.25 17.37
N ILE A 45 -14.11 -3.81 16.39
CA ILE A 45 -14.92 -4.72 15.58
C ILE A 45 -13.95 -5.47 14.67
N THR A 46 -13.51 -6.64 15.11
CA THR A 46 -12.76 -7.58 14.28
C THR A 46 -13.72 -8.16 13.24
N ARG A 47 -13.76 -7.54 12.05
CA ARG A 47 -14.39 -8.16 10.88
C ARG A 47 -13.57 -9.40 10.54
N ALA A 48 -14.17 -10.58 10.60
CA ALA A 48 -13.57 -11.79 10.06
C ALA A 48 -13.41 -11.61 8.55
N VAL A 49 -12.19 -11.29 8.10
CA VAL A 49 -11.82 -11.35 6.69
C VAL A 49 -11.66 -12.83 6.38
N THR A 50 -12.67 -13.45 5.78
CA THR A 50 -12.48 -14.74 5.13
C THR A 50 -11.43 -14.54 4.04
N PRO A 51 -10.32 -15.29 4.03
CA PRO A 51 -9.36 -15.20 2.94
C PRO A 51 -10.09 -15.47 1.62
N PRO A 52 -9.87 -14.65 0.57
CA PRO A 52 -10.42 -14.97 -0.75
C PRO A 52 -9.99 -16.40 -1.09
N THR A 53 -10.96 -17.22 -1.49
CA THR A 53 -10.71 -18.62 -1.85
C THR A 53 -9.70 -18.61 -3.00
N THR A 54 -8.50 -19.14 -2.77
CA THR A 54 -7.35 -19.12 -3.70
C THR A 54 -7.52 -20.10 -4.86
N LYS A 55 -8.73 -20.22 -5.42
CA LYS A 55 -8.99 -21.14 -6.53
C LYS A 55 -9.19 -20.39 -7.87
N PRO A 56 -8.11 -19.97 -8.53
CA PRO A 56 -8.13 -19.69 -9.96
C PRO A 56 -8.45 -20.97 -10.73
N VAL A 57 -9.39 -20.89 -11.68
CA VAL A 57 -9.77 -22.03 -12.54
C VAL A 57 -10.16 -21.56 -13.96
N GLY A 58 -9.60 -20.43 -14.41
CA GLY A 58 -9.62 -20.10 -15.84
C GLY A 58 -8.53 -20.86 -16.59
N PRO A 59 -8.62 -20.99 -17.92
CA PRO A 59 -7.54 -21.55 -18.72
C PRO A 59 -6.24 -20.75 -18.49
N ALA A 60 -5.12 -21.46 -18.40
CA ALA A 60 -3.81 -20.83 -18.26
C ALA A 60 -3.35 -20.29 -19.63
N GLU A 61 -2.94 -19.04 -19.65
CA GLU A 61 -2.33 -18.36 -20.79
C GLU A 61 -0.82 -18.23 -20.57
N ARG A 62 -0.03 -18.41 -21.64
CA ARG A 62 1.42 -18.16 -21.57
C ARG A 62 1.71 -16.69 -21.77
N ARG A 63 2.27 -16.04 -20.76
CA ARG A 63 2.73 -14.65 -20.81
C ARG A 63 4.24 -14.62 -21.04
N ALA A 64 4.65 -14.15 -22.20
CA ALA A 64 6.05 -13.95 -22.55
C ALA A 64 6.66 -12.82 -21.71
N ALA A 65 7.98 -12.83 -21.57
CA ALA A 65 8.70 -11.71 -20.97
C ALA A 65 8.54 -10.45 -21.83
N ALA A 66 8.25 -9.34 -21.17
CA ALA A 66 8.16 -8.03 -21.81
C ALA A 66 9.55 -7.56 -22.27
N ALA A 67 9.58 -6.84 -23.39
CA ALA A 67 10.82 -6.26 -23.91
C ALA A 67 11.34 -5.20 -22.94
N ARG A 68 12.67 -5.01 -22.89
CA ARG A 68 13.25 -4.06 -21.93
C ARG A 68 12.77 -2.64 -22.19
N GLU A 69 12.49 -2.30 -23.44
CA GLU A 69 11.99 -1.00 -23.89
C GLU A 69 10.56 -0.72 -23.37
N GLU A 70 9.72 -1.75 -23.20
CA GLU A 70 8.35 -1.62 -22.68
C GLU A 70 8.35 -1.22 -21.19
N ILE A 71 9.43 -1.52 -20.47
CA ILE A 71 9.60 -1.26 -19.04
C ILE A 71 10.64 -0.14 -18.80
N GLY A 72 11.42 0.19 -19.82
CA GLY A 72 12.85 0.52 -19.75
C GLY A 72 13.26 1.86 -19.15
N THR A 73 12.32 2.67 -18.72
CA THR A 73 12.61 3.96 -18.05
C THR A 73 11.64 4.23 -16.90
N ALA A 74 10.96 3.21 -16.38
CA ALA A 74 9.89 3.38 -15.41
C ALA A 74 10.39 4.02 -14.09
N ALA A 75 10.37 5.35 -14.04
CA ALA A 75 10.49 6.15 -12.82
C ALA A 75 9.17 6.14 -12.03
N ASP A 76 8.06 5.73 -12.67
CA ASP A 76 6.70 5.79 -12.14
C ASP A 76 6.17 4.42 -11.68
N VAL A 77 6.96 3.71 -10.87
CA VAL A 77 6.46 2.52 -10.16
C VAL A 77 5.45 2.97 -9.10
N SER A 78 4.16 2.67 -9.31
CA SER A 78 3.09 3.08 -8.39
C SER A 78 2.97 2.15 -7.19
N GLN A 79 3.23 0.86 -7.39
CA GLN A 79 3.14 -0.15 -6.34
C GLN A 79 4.18 -1.25 -6.59
N LEU A 80 4.79 -1.75 -5.52
CA LEU A 80 5.74 -2.85 -5.57
C LEU A 80 5.59 -3.73 -4.32
N GLN A 81 5.60 -5.04 -4.54
CA GLN A 81 5.72 -6.04 -3.49
C GLN A 81 6.86 -7.00 -3.83
N ALA A 82 7.90 -7.01 -3.00
CA ALA A 82 8.99 -7.96 -3.09
C ALA A 82 8.57 -9.33 -2.52
N LEU A 83 9.07 -10.40 -3.14
CA LEU A 83 8.82 -11.79 -2.78
C LEU A 83 10.17 -12.54 -2.69
N PRO A 84 10.96 -12.30 -1.62
CA PRO A 84 12.35 -12.72 -1.54
C PRO A 84 12.54 -14.24 -1.57
N ASP A 85 11.63 -15.00 -0.96
CA ASP A 85 11.67 -16.48 -0.92
C ASP A 85 11.55 -17.12 -2.31
N GLN A 86 11.12 -16.35 -3.31
CA GLN A 86 10.92 -16.79 -4.69
C GLN A 86 11.88 -16.08 -5.65
N ASN A 87 12.75 -15.21 -5.14
CA ASN A 87 13.57 -14.31 -5.95
C ASN A 87 12.74 -13.51 -6.97
N ALA A 88 11.57 -13.04 -6.51
CA ALA A 88 10.53 -12.47 -7.35
C ALA A 88 10.02 -11.13 -6.81
N LYS A 89 9.24 -10.41 -7.63
CA LYS A 89 8.45 -9.25 -7.22
C LYS A 89 7.22 -9.10 -8.09
N VAL A 90 6.21 -8.44 -7.56
CA VAL A 90 5.07 -7.93 -8.32
C VAL A 90 5.14 -6.41 -8.25
N PHE A 91 4.97 -5.73 -9.37
CA PHE A 91 4.98 -4.28 -9.42
C PHE A 91 4.04 -3.79 -10.48
N SER A 92 3.60 -2.54 -10.36
CA SER A 92 2.80 -1.88 -11.39
C SER A 92 3.36 -0.52 -11.74
N LEU A 93 3.14 -0.14 -12.99
CA LEU A 93 3.43 1.18 -13.51
C LEU A 93 2.15 1.98 -13.64
N SER A 94 2.25 3.28 -13.41
CA SER A 94 1.19 4.22 -13.79
C SER A 94 1.23 4.35 -15.31
N GLY A 95 0.20 3.88 -16.00
CA GLY A 95 0.20 3.91 -17.47
C GLY A 95 -1.14 3.66 -18.14
N GLY A 96 -2.12 3.11 -17.43
CA GLY A 96 -3.50 3.01 -17.91
C GLY A 96 -4.30 4.28 -17.66
N ASP A 97 -5.60 4.25 -17.97
CA ASP A 97 -6.55 5.28 -17.54
C ASP A 97 -6.75 5.18 -16.02
N PRO A 98 -6.34 6.20 -15.22
CA PRO A 98 -6.48 6.18 -13.77
C PRO A 98 -7.95 6.08 -13.30
N ALA A 99 -8.91 6.44 -14.15
CA ALA A 99 -10.34 6.36 -13.83
C ALA A 99 -10.90 4.94 -13.98
N VAL A 100 -10.14 4.00 -14.58
CA VAL A 100 -10.59 2.63 -14.82
C VAL A 100 -9.56 1.62 -14.29
N ASN A 101 -8.52 1.31 -15.06
CA ASN A 101 -7.50 0.32 -14.71
C ASN A 101 -6.11 0.93 -14.93
N GLY A 102 -5.74 1.87 -14.06
CA GLY A 102 -4.54 2.69 -14.23
C GLY A 102 -3.22 1.96 -13.97
N LEU A 103 -3.27 0.79 -13.33
CA LEU A 103 -2.09 0.04 -12.92
C LEU A 103 -1.76 -1.05 -13.94
N VAL A 104 -0.71 -0.81 -14.74
CA VAL A 104 -0.16 -1.83 -15.64
C VAL A 104 0.73 -2.74 -14.81
N THR A 105 0.27 -3.97 -14.53
CA THR A 105 0.87 -4.85 -13.52
C THR A 105 1.75 -5.93 -14.14
N TYR A 106 2.90 -6.15 -13.51
CA TYR A 106 3.92 -7.10 -13.91
C TYR A 106 4.31 -8.02 -12.76
N PHE A 107 4.62 -9.27 -13.09
CA PHE A 107 5.40 -10.18 -12.25
C PHE A 107 6.83 -10.19 -12.74
N ALA A 108 7.84 -10.24 -11.87
CA ALA A 108 9.22 -10.37 -12.29
C ALA A 108 10.01 -11.37 -11.47
N LEU A 109 10.92 -12.06 -12.16
CA LEU A 109 11.87 -13.03 -11.62
C LEU A 109 13.29 -12.50 -11.83
N PHE A 110 14.13 -12.66 -10.82
CA PHE A 110 15.54 -12.27 -10.90
C PHE A 110 16.41 -13.46 -11.34
N GLY A 111 17.23 -13.26 -12.37
CA GLY A 111 18.16 -14.25 -12.93
C GLY A 111 19.62 -14.01 -12.55
N GLY A 112 19.88 -13.39 -11.41
CA GLY A 112 21.23 -13.04 -10.98
C GLY A 112 21.76 -11.75 -11.61
N SER A 113 23.00 -11.40 -11.29
CA SER A 113 23.59 -10.11 -11.66
C SER A 113 23.82 -9.93 -13.16
N ALA A 114 24.09 -11.02 -13.89
CA ALA A 114 24.35 -10.99 -15.32
C ALA A 114 23.05 -10.84 -16.14
N GLU A 115 21.97 -11.49 -15.72
CA GLU A 115 20.70 -11.49 -16.45
C GLU A 115 19.74 -10.40 -15.96
N GLY A 116 19.77 -10.06 -14.67
CA GLY A 116 18.92 -9.06 -14.08
C GLY A 116 17.48 -9.53 -13.88
N TRP A 117 16.53 -8.60 -13.99
CA TRP A 117 15.11 -8.87 -13.80
C TRP A 117 14.44 -9.13 -15.15
N ARG A 118 13.66 -10.21 -15.21
CA ARG A 118 12.76 -10.49 -16.32
C ARG A 118 11.32 -10.32 -15.85
N ALA A 119 10.58 -9.42 -16.50
CA ALA A 119 9.19 -9.13 -16.14
C ALA A 119 8.21 -9.71 -17.15
N TYR A 120 7.04 -10.09 -16.67
CA TYR A 120 5.95 -10.72 -17.40
C TYR A 120 4.68 -9.89 -17.16
N PRO A 121 4.00 -9.41 -18.21
CA PRO A 121 2.78 -8.63 -18.06
C PRO A 121 1.64 -9.51 -17.54
N LEU A 122 0.91 -9.00 -16.55
CA LEU A 122 -0.24 -9.67 -15.96
C LEU A 122 -1.57 -9.05 -16.37
N GLY A 123 -1.55 -7.80 -16.84
CA GLY A 123 -2.72 -7.03 -17.24
C GLY A 123 -2.86 -5.72 -16.46
N ASP A 124 -3.94 -5.02 -16.78
CA ASP A 124 -4.25 -3.71 -16.22
C ASP A 124 -5.33 -3.82 -15.15
N TYR A 125 -5.06 -3.28 -13.98
CA TYR A 125 -5.96 -3.40 -12.82
C TYR A 125 -6.21 -2.04 -12.19
N ALA A 126 -7.36 -1.91 -11.55
CA ALA A 126 -7.63 -0.79 -10.66
C ALA A 126 -6.83 -0.94 -9.35
N GLU A 127 -6.79 -2.16 -8.81
CA GLU A 127 -6.07 -2.52 -7.59
C GLU A 127 -5.55 -3.97 -7.65
N TRP A 128 -4.44 -4.26 -6.97
CA TRP A 128 -3.96 -5.62 -6.78
C TRP A 128 -3.28 -5.83 -5.42
N LYS A 129 -3.32 -7.07 -4.93
CA LYS A 129 -2.65 -7.52 -3.70
C LYS A 129 -2.19 -8.96 -3.83
N VAL A 130 -0.97 -9.26 -3.38
CA VAL A 130 -0.50 -10.65 -3.23
C VAL A 130 -1.25 -11.30 -2.07
N VAL A 131 -1.93 -12.42 -2.35
CA VAL A 131 -2.67 -13.20 -1.33
C VAL A 131 -2.04 -14.56 -1.06
N GLU A 132 -1.22 -15.07 -1.98
CA GLU A 132 -0.44 -16.30 -1.78
C GLU A 132 0.91 -16.16 -2.49
N ALA A 133 1.98 -16.58 -1.83
CA ALA A 133 3.31 -16.69 -2.40
C ALA A 133 3.97 -17.96 -1.85
N LYS A 134 4.18 -18.96 -2.71
CA LYS A 134 4.91 -20.20 -2.39
C LYS A 134 5.83 -20.60 -3.53
N ALA A 135 6.70 -21.59 -3.33
CA ALA A 135 7.63 -22.02 -4.39
C ALA A 135 6.88 -22.34 -5.70
N GLY A 136 7.27 -21.65 -6.79
CA GLY A 136 6.68 -21.82 -8.12
C GLY A 136 5.26 -21.27 -8.32
N ARG A 137 4.68 -20.57 -7.32
CA ARG A 137 3.34 -19.98 -7.44
C ARG A 137 3.18 -18.67 -6.69
N VAL A 138 2.56 -17.71 -7.36
CA VAL A 138 2.04 -16.48 -6.77
C VAL A 138 0.56 -16.32 -7.14
N VAL A 139 -0.26 -15.90 -6.19
CA VAL A 139 -1.68 -15.57 -6.43
C VAL A 139 -1.95 -14.13 -5.99
N LEU A 140 -2.57 -13.38 -6.88
CA LEU A 140 -3.04 -12.02 -6.64
C LEU A 140 -4.56 -12.02 -6.48
N ALA A 141 -5.06 -11.23 -5.54
CA ALA A 141 -6.42 -10.69 -5.63
C ALA A 141 -6.33 -9.36 -6.39
N VAL A 142 -7.19 -9.19 -7.38
CA VAL A 142 -7.22 -8.00 -8.24
C VAL A 142 -8.63 -7.44 -8.30
N ARG A 143 -8.74 -6.11 -8.44
CA ARG A 143 -9.97 -5.46 -8.85
C ARG A 143 -9.77 -4.88 -10.25
N GLN A 144 -10.72 -5.17 -11.12
CA GLN A 144 -10.76 -4.61 -12.45
C GLN A 144 -12.09 -3.91 -12.66
N ASP A 145 -12.03 -2.68 -13.14
CA ASP A 145 -13.19 -1.90 -13.49
C ASP A 145 -13.54 -2.21 -14.96
N THR A 146 -14.79 -2.56 -15.24
CA THR A 146 -15.27 -2.98 -16.57
C THR A 146 -16.57 -2.29 -16.93
N ALA A 147 -16.83 -2.12 -18.23
CA ALA A 147 -18.08 -1.55 -18.71
C ALA A 147 -19.24 -2.54 -18.46
N GLY A 148 -20.26 -2.08 -17.74
CA GLY A 148 -21.53 -2.76 -17.58
C GLY A 148 -22.44 -2.58 -18.80
N PRO A 149 -23.51 -3.38 -18.90
CA PRO A 149 -24.40 -3.39 -20.07
C PRO A 149 -25.12 -2.06 -20.31
N ASN A 150 -25.23 -1.20 -19.28
CA ASN A 150 -25.94 0.07 -19.34
C ASN A 150 -24.98 1.29 -19.36
N GLY A 151 -23.67 1.08 -19.52
CA GLY A 151 -22.66 2.14 -19.47
C GLY A 151 -22.13 2.47 -18.07
N ASP A 152 -22.64 1.82 -17.02
CA ASP A 152 -22.09 1.90 -15.67
C ASP A 152 -20.73 1.18 -15.58
N ILE A 153 -19.82 1.65 -14.73
CA ILE A 153 -18.57 0.94 -14.44
C ILE A 153 -18.81 -0.07 -13.32
N LEU A 154 -18.63 -1.35 -13.66
CA LEU A 154 -18.71 -2.47 -12.72
C LEU A 154 -17.33 -2.77 -12.14
N LYS A 155 -17.28 -2.93 -10.83
CA LYS A 155 -16.07 -3.37 -10.11
C LYS A 155 -16.08 -4.88 -10.01
N VAL A 156 -15.10 -5.53 -10.64
CA VAL A 156 -15.01 -6.99 -10.69
C VAL A 156 -13.77 -7.43 -9.91
N GLU A 157 -13.99 -8.19 -8.85
CA GLU A 157 -12.92 -8.83 -8.10
C GLU A 157 -12.56 -10.17 -8.75
N ARG A 158 -11.26 -10.42 -8.95
CA ARG A 158 -10.74 -11.65 -9.54
C ARG A 158 -9.51 -12.13 -8.79
N THR A 159 -9.12 -13.37 -9.05
CA THR A 159 -7.81 -13.90 -8.69
C THR A 159 -6.96 -14.07 -9.95
N VAL A 160 -5.67 -13.78 -9.85
CA VAL A 160 -4.67 -14.04 -10.88
C VAL A 160 -3.63 -14.97 -10.29
N GLN A 161 -3.54 -16.20 -10.79
CA GLN A 161 -2.47 -17.14 -10.42
C GLN A 161 -1.41 -17.16 -11.49
N ILE A 162 -0.17 -17.15 -11.01
CA ILE A 162 1.05 -17.15 -11.79
C ILE A 162 1.82 -18.40 -11.38
N ASP A 163 1.94 -19.36 -12.29
CA ASP A 163 2.77 -20.54 -12.10
C ASP A 163 4.06 -20.41 -12.92
N PHE A 164 5.17 -20.76 -12.29
CA PHE A 164 6.51 -20.67 -12.88
C PHE A 164 7.39 -21.81 -12.33
N PRO A 165 8.40 -22.27 -13.10
CA PRO A 165 9.33 -23.26 -12.60
C PRO A 165 10.02 -22.74 -11.33
N PRO A 166 10.06 -23.53 -10.24
CA PRO A 166 10.78 -23.15 -9.04
C PRO A 166 12.26 -22.96 -9.39
N SER A 167 12.75 -21.74 -9.16
CA SER A 167 14.15 -21.28 -9.21
C SER A 167 15.14 -22.17 -10.00
N GLY A 168 15.42 -21.78 -11.25
CA GLY A 168 16.64 -22.14 -11.98
C GLY A 168 17.60 -20.94 -12.05
N GLU A 169 18.81 -21.14 -12.59
CA GLU A 169 19.83 -20.09 -12.75
C GLU A 169 19.35 -18.93 -13.65
N SER A 170 18.36 -19.19 -14.50
CA SER A 170 17.75 -18.24 -15.43
C SER A 170 16.22 -18.28 -15.37
N PRO A 171 15.52 -17.14 -15.28
CA PRO A 171 14.09 -17.02 -15.46
C PRO A 171 13.60 -17.69 -16.77
N PRO A 172 12.36 -18.20 -16.82
CA PRO A 172 11.80 -18.76 -18.05
C PRO A 172 11.53 -17.66 -19.10
N ASN A 173 11.34 -18.05 -20.37
CA ASN A 173 10.92 -17.08 -21.40
C ASN A 173 9.43 -16.69 -21.28
N ALA A 174 8.65 -17.48 -20.55
CA ALA A 174 7.25 -17.22 -20.29
C ALA A 174 6.80 -17.86 -18.97
N VAL A 175 5.78 -17.27 -18.36
CA VAL A 175 5.07 -17.83 -17.19
C VAL A 175 3.64 -18.21 -17.57
N SER A 176 3.03 -19.11 -16.79
CA SER A 176 1.63 -19.49 -16.97
C SER A 176 0.76 -18.61 -16.07
N VAL A 177 -0.24 -17.94 -16.64
CA VAL A 177 -1.15 -17.05 -15.90
C VAL A 177 -2.59 -17.51 -16.10
N SER A 178 -3.32 -17.70 -15.01
CA SER A 178 -4.74 -18.06 -15.03
C SER A 178 -5.54 -17.10 -14.17
N THR A 179 -6.69 -16.65 -14.66
CA THR A 179 -7.59 -15.75 -13.92
C THR A 179 -8.88 -16.45 -13.54
N SER A 180 -9.47 -16.12 -12.39
CA SER A 180 -10.85 -16.54 -12.11
C SER A 180 -11.84 -15.77 -13.00
N GLN A 181 -12.88 -16.48 -13.46
CA GLN A 181 -14.01 -15.88 -14.17
C GLN A 181 -14.90 -15.07 -13.23
#